data_AF-A0A2K4G4X8-F1
#
_entry.id   AF-A0A2K4G4X8-F1
#
_cell.length_a   1.000
_cell.length_b   1.000
_cell.length_c   1.000
_cell.angle_alpha   90.00
_cell.angle_beta   90.00
_cell.angle_gamma   90.00
#
_symmetry.space_group_name_H-M   'P 1'
#
loop_
_entity.id
_entity.type
_entity.pdbx_description
1 polymer ?
#
loop_
_entity_poly.entity_id
_entity_poly.type
_entity_poly.pdbx_seq_one_letter_code
_entity_poly.pdbx_strand_id
1 'polypeptide(L)'
;MAVKAAKISVYTWEGRDSKGHAVTGELSGHSPALIKARLRKQGIVPGKVRKKSISLFSVTQRPKAQDIAVFTRQMATMIKAGVPVLQSFDIIGEGFDHPGMRTLVGELKKDVAAGSSFANALRKQPDCFDELYCNLVDAGEQAGALDTLLERVATYKEKSESLKARIRNAMTYPLAVVLVAMIVSAILLINVVPQFQSVFAGFGAQLPGFTLMVIGLSELLQRWWWLLLTGLIAGALGLRHAHRRSPGFRDWLDGQWLRLPLVGTLMRKSSVARYARTLSTTFAAGVPLVEALNAVAGATGNSVFKRAVLRIRQDVASGMQLNFSMRTSGVFPGMAVQMTAIGEESGALEEMLDNVASYYEAEVDSLVDNLTSLMEPLIMVVLGVIVGGLVVAMYLPIFQLGSAI
;
A
#
# COMPACT_ATOMS: atom_id res chain seq x y z
N MET A 1 -24.99 -43.53 7.11
CA MET A 1 -25.50 -42.37 6.35
C MET A 1 -24.74 -41.13 6.81
N ALA A 2 -23.92 -40.52 5.97
CA ALA A 2 -23.13 -39.34 6.33
C ALA A 2 -24.04 -38.10 6.37
N VAL A 3 -24.20 -37.49 7.55
CA VAL A 3 -24.94 -36.24 7.73
C VAL A 3 -24.14 -35.12 7.07
N LYS A 4 -24.65 -34.60 5.95
CA LYS A 4 -24.07 -33.50 5.19
C LYS A 4 -24.00 -32.25 6.09
N ALA A 5 -22.80 -31.79 6.43
CA ALA A 5 -22.62 -30.60 7.28
C ALA A 5 -23.37 -29.39 6.71
N ALA A 6 -24.23 -28.76 7.52
CA ALA A 6 -25.12 -27.70 7.09
C ALA A 6 -24.34 -26.44 6.71
N LYS A 7 -24.34 -26.09 5.42
CA LYS A 7 -23.59 -24.96 4.85
C LYS A 7 -24.08 -23.62 5.43
N ILE A 8 -23.23 -22.91 6.15
CA ILE A 8 -23.52 -21.56 6.66
C ILE A 8 -23.73 -20.62 5.46
N SER A 9 -24.87 -19.93 5.44
CA SER A 9 -25.20 -18.95 4.41
C SER A 9 -25.49 -17.60 5.06
N VAL A 10 -25.13 -16.50 4.38
CA VAL A 10 -25.47 -15.15 4.83
C VAL A 10 -26.91 -14.84 4.42
N TYR A 11 -27.72 -14.37 5.37
CA TYR A 11 -29.09 -13.94 5.16
C TYR A 11 -29.21 -12.44 5.39
N THR A 12 -29.82 -11.73 4.44
CA THR A 12 -30.25 -10.34 4.64
C THR A 12 -31.62 -10.37 5.30
N TRP A 13 -31.81 -9.54 6.32
CA TRP A 13 -33.05 -9.49 7.07
C TRP A 13 -33.52 -8.05 7.29
N GLU A 14 -34.84 -7.91 7.33
CA GLU A 14 -35.55 -6.69 7.67
C GLU A 14 -36.48 -7.01 8.84
N GLY A 15 -36.47 -6.18 9.87
CA GLY A 15 -37.30 -6.36 11.07
C GLY A 15 -37.69 -5.03 11.69
N ARG A 16 -38.44 -5.11 12.79
CA ARG A 16 -38.76 -3.95 13.62
C ARG A 16 -38.27 -4.19 15.04
N ASP A 17 -37.59 -3.20 15.62
CA ASP A 17 -37.24 -3.21 17.04
C ASP A 17 -38.50 -3.06 17.90
N SER A 18 -38.39 -3.39 19.19
CA SER A 18 -39.37 -3.18 20.26
C SER A 18 -40.03 -1.79 20.26
N LYS A 19 -39.34 -0.76 19.76
CA LYS A 19 -39.84 0.63 19.61
C LYS A 19 -40.51 0.92 18.26
N GLY A 20 -40.68 -0.07 17.39
CA GLY A 20 -41.33 0.05 16.09
C GLY A 20 -40.44 0.54 14.94
N HIS A 21 -39.18 0.91 15.19
CA HIS A 21 -38.23 1.35 14.15
C HIS A 21 -37.84 0.20 13.23
N ALA A 22 -37.80 0.47 11.92
CA ALA A 22 -37.32 -0.48 10.93
C ALA A 22 -35.80 -0.64 11.07
N VAL A 23 -35.36 -1.87 11.29
CA VAL A 23 -33.95 -2.25 11.40
C VAL A 23 -33.64 -3.29 10.33
N THR A 24 -32.50 -3.14 9.68
CA THR A 24 -32.05 -4.05 8.62
C THR A 24 -30.63 -4.48 8.89
N GLY A 25 -30.26 -5.69 8.46
CA GLY A 25 -28.91 -6.20 8.69
C GLY A 25 -28.64 -7.52 7.98
N GLU A 26 -27.44 -8.03 8.20
CA GLU A 26 -26.99 -9.32 7.70
C GLU A 26 -26.67 -10.24 8.88
N LEU A 27 -27.16 -11.48 8.84
CA LEU A 27 -26.85 -12.50 9.83
C LEU A 27 -26.49 -13.81 9.11
N SER A 28 -25.42 -14.43 9.57
CA SER A 28 -24.99 -15.74 9.08
C SER A 28 -25.66 -16.86 9.86
N GLY A 29 -26.13 -17.90 9.18
CA GLY A 29 -26.72 -19.06 9.84
C GLY A 29 -27.02 -20.22 8.91
N HIS A 30 -27.54 -21.31 9.49
CA HIS A 30 -27.81 -22.55 8.76
C HIS A 30 -29.22 -22.60 8.16
N SER A 31 -30.17 -21.81 8.67
CA SER A 31 -31.53 -21.74 8.15
C SER A 31 -32.19 -20.38 8.41
N PRO A 32 -33.14 -19.94 7.56
CA PRO A 32 -33.92 -18.73 7.82
C PRO A 32 -34.67 -18.78 9.16
N ALA A 33 -35.09 -19.98 9.60
CA ALA A 33 -35.81 -20.18 10.86
C ALA A 33 -34.91 -19.87 12.07
N LEU A 34 -33.64 -20.29 12.04
CA LEU A 34 -32.66 -19.99 13.09
C LEU A 34 -32.33 -18.50 13.16
N ILE A 35 -32.25 -17.83 12.00
CA ILE A 35 -32.05 -16.37 11.94
C ILE A 35 -33.24 -15.63 12.56
N LYS A 36 -34.48 -16.01 12.21
CA LYS A 36 -35.69 -15.45 12.84
C LYS A 36 -35.73 -15.67 14.35
N ALA A 37 -35.31 -16.85 14.82
CA ALA A 37 -35.25 -17.15 16.25
C ALA A 37 -34.19 -16.30 16.98
N ARG A 38 -33.02 -16.08 16.37
CA ARG A 38 -31.95 -15.22 16.92
C ARG A 38 -32.38 -13.75 16.96
N LEU A 39 -33.08 -13.26 15.94
CA LEU A 39 -33.65 -11.91 15.90
C LEU A 39 -34.71 -11.69 17.00
N ARG A 40 -35.60 -12.66 17.22
CA ARG A 40 -36.58 -12.60 18.32
C ARG A 40 -35.92 -12.57 19.69
N LYS A 41 -34.83 -13.33 19.89
CA LYS A 41 -34.04 -13.27 21.14
C LYS A 41 -33.38 -11.90 21.35
N GLN A 42 -33.12 -11.15 20.29
CA GLN A 42 -32.57 -9.79 20.33
C GLN A 42 -33.67 -8.71 20.43
N GLY A 43 -34.94 -9.08 20.64
CA GLY A 43 -36.05 -8.12 20.73
C GLY A 43 -36.53 -7.58 19.38
N ILE A 44 -36.06 -8.13 18.27
CA ILE A 44 -36.40 -7.71 16.91
C ILE A 44 -37.50 -8.63 16.36
N VAL A 45 -38.62 -8.06 15.94
CA VAL A 45 -39.69 -8.79 15.23
C VAL A 45 -39.25 -8.99 13.78
N PRO A 46 -38.97 -10.23 13.35
CA PRO A 46 -38.41 -10.48 12.02
C PRO A 46 -39.49 -10.39 10.94
N GLY A 47 -39.25 -9.55 9.93
CA GLY A 47 -40.06 -9.45 8.72
C GLY A 47 -39.53 -10.37 7.61
N LYS A 48 -38.93 -9.77 6.58
CA LYS A 48 -38.36 -10.50 5.44
C LYS A 48 -36.96 -11.01 5.79
N VAL A 49 -36.73 -12.31 5.63
CA VAL A 49 -35.40 -12.93 5.72
C VAL A 49 -35.13 -13.61 4.40
N ARG A 50 -34.16 -13.12 3.63
CA ARG A 50 -33.80 -13.66 2.30
C ARG A 50 -32.37 -14.19 2.33
N LYS A 51 -32.14 -15.33 1.69
CA LYS A 51 -30.79 -15.83 1.47
C LYS A 51 -30.10 -14.86 0.51
N LYS A 52 -28.97 -14.29 0.90
CA LYS A 52 -28.18 -13.44 0.00
C LYS A 52 -27.73 -14.33 -1.16
N SER A 53 -28.10 -13.98 -2.39
CA SER A 53 -27.64 -14.73 -3.56
C SER A 53 -26.12 -14.63 -3.58
N ILE A 54 -25.46 -15.79 -3.66
CA ILE A 54 -24.02 -15.84 -3.87
C ILE A 54 -23.84 -15.34 -5.31
N SER A 55 -23.33 -14.11 -5.46
CA SER A 55 -22.86 -13.66 -6.77
C SER A 55 -21.80 -14.66 -7.22
N LEU A 56 -22.01 -15.32 -8.38
CA LEU A 56 -21.02 -16.19 -9.02
C LEU A 56 -19.72 -15.43 -9.36
N PHE A 57 -19.73 -14.10 -9.22
CA PHE A 57 -18.59 -13.20 -9.27
C PHE A 57 -18.15 -12.70 -7.87
N SER A 58 -18.30 -13.50 -6.81
CA SER A 58 -17.64 -13.19 -5.54
C SER A 58 -16.13 -13.42 -5.71
N VAL A 59 -15.46 -12.43 -6.30
CA VAL A 59 -14.01 -12.29 -6.23
C VAL A 59 -13.67 -12.42 -4.75
N THR A 60 -12.87 -13.44 -4.41
CA THR A 60 -12.31 -13.59 -3.06
C THR A 60 -11.54 -12.32 -2.76
N GLN A 61 -12.17 -11.39 -2.03
CA GLN A 61 -11.57 -10.11 -1.74
C GLN A 61 -10.44 -10.37 -0.76
N ARG A 62 -9.20 -10.26 -1.22
CA ARG A 62 -8.02 -10.39 -0.34
C ARG A 62 -8.09 -9.29 0.73
N PRO A 63 -7.83 -9.60 2.01
CA PRO A 63 -7.76 -8.59 3.06
C PRO A 63 -6.75 -7.49 2.72
N LYS A 64 -7.05 -6.24 3.08
CA LYS A 64 -6.08 -5.15 2.91
C LYS A 64 -5.02 -5.23 4.02
N ALA A 65 -3.82 -4.72 3.75
CA ALA A 65 -2.74 -4.67 4.74
C ALA A 65 -3.15 -3.90 6.01
N GLN A 66 -3.92 -2.82 5.86
CA GLN A 66 -4.49 -2.06 6.98
C GLN A 66 -5.46 -2.89 7.83
N ASP A 67 -6.30 -3.73 7.23
CA ASP A 67 -7.20 -4.61 7.98
C ASP A 67 -6.39 -5.61 8.82
N ILE A 68 -5.29 -6.13 8.28
CA ILE A 68 -4.38 -7.05 8.98
C ILE A 68 -3.73 -6.34 10.17
N ALA A 69 -3.29 -5.09 10.01
CA ALA A 69 -2.74 -4.29 11.12
C ALA A 69 -3.78 -4.10 12.24
N VAL A 70 -5.02 -3.76 11.90
CA VAL A 70 -6.13 -3.62 12.86
C VAL A 70 -6.42 -4.94 13.57
N PHE A 71 -6.49 -6.04 12.82
CA PHE A 71 -6.70 -7.39 13.38
C PHE A 71 -5.60 -7.72 14.40
N THR A 72 -4.34 -7.46 14.03
CA THR A 72 -3.18 -7.71 14.89
C THR A 72 -3.26 -6.90 16.18
N ARG A 73 -3.58 -5.60 16.08
CA ARG A 73 -3.75 -4.72 17.24
C ARG A 73 -4.87 -5.19 18.16
N GLN A 74 -6.03 -5.54 17.59
CA GLN A 74 -7.16 -6.04 18.37
C GLN A 74 -6.83 -7.38 19.06
N MET A 75 -6.15 -8.30 18.37
CA MET A 75 -5.66 -9.54 18.99
C MET A 75 -4.71 -9.23 20.15
N ALA A 76 -3.71 -8.36 19.96
CA ALA A 76 -2.79 -7.97 21.02
C ALA A 76 -3.52 -7.41 22.25
N THR A 77 -4.48 -6.49 22.04
CA THR A 77 -5.30 -5.92 23.12
C THR A 77 -6.13 -6.98 23.85
N MET A 78 -6.76 -7.90 23.12
CA MET A 78 -7.61 -8.95 23.70
C MET A 78 -6.79 -9.96 24.51
N ILE A 79 -5.64 -10.40 23.97
CA ILE A 79 -4.75 -11.34 24.67
C ILE A 79 -4.15 -10.67 25.91
N LYS A 80 -3.74 -9.39 25.82
CA LYS A 80 -3.26 -8.62 26.97
C LYS A 80 -4.33 -8.44 28.05
N ALA A 81 -5.60 -8.37 27.67
CA ALA A 81 -6.73 -8.35 28.61
C ALA A 81 -7.08 -9.74 29.19
N GLY A 82 -6.32 -10.79 28.84
CA GLY A 82 -6.54 -12.16 29.30
C GLY A 82 -7.71 -12.86 28.61
N VAL A 83 -8.23 -12.33 27.50
CA VAL A 83 -9.31 -12.98 26.75
C VAL A 83 -8.74 -14.18 25.98
N PRO A 84 -9.36 -15.38 26.07
CA PRO A 84 -8.90 -16.54 25.32
C PRO A 84 -8.91 -16.31 23.81
N VAL A 85 -7.87 -16.79 23.11
CA VAL A 85 -7.65 -16.63 21.65
C VAL A 85 -8.89 -16.95 20.82
N LEU A 86 -9.58 -18.06 21.13
CA LEU A 86 -10.79 -18.46 20.40
C LEU A 86 -11.94 -17.46 20.55
N GLN A 87 -12.10 -16.86 21.73
CA GLN A 87 -13.10 -15.84 22.00
C GLN A 87 -12.71 -14.51 21.34
N SER A 88 -11.42 -14.17 21.32
CA SER A 88 -10.91 -13.01 20.58
C SER A 88 -11.26 -13.10 19.10
N PHE A 89 -11.11 -14.27 18.46
CA PHE A 89 -11.51 -14.47 17.06
C PHE A 89 -13.00 -14.25 16.81
N ASP A 90 -13.87 -14.65 17.74
CA ASP A 90 -15.32 -14.43 17.62
C ASP A 90 -15.66 -12.93 17.64
N ILE A 91 -15.12 -12.21 18.61
CA ILE A 91 -15.37 -10.78 18.79
C ILE A 91 -14.83 -9.99 17.59
N ILE A 92 -13.61 -10.29 17.17
CA ILE A 92 -12.93 -9.59 16.08
C ILE A 92 -13.56 -9.95 14.72
N GLY A 93 -13.91 -11.22 14.52
CA GLY A 93 -14.54 -11.70 13.29
C GLY A 93 -15.90 -11.07 13.02
N GLU A 94 -16.68 -10.77 14.06
CA GLU A 94 -17.94 -10.04 13.94
C GLU A 94 -17.74 -8.54 13.64
N GLY A 95 -16.61 -7.96 14.08
CA GLY A 95 -16.33 -6.52 13.95
C GLY A 95 -15.80 -6.04 12.60
N PHE A 96 -15.29 -6.92 11.74
CA PHE A 96 -14.76 -6.51 10.43
C PHE A 96 -15.86 -6.35 9.38
N ASP A 97 -15.88 -5.26 8.61
CA ASP A 97 -16.80 -5.12 7.46
C ASP A 97 -16.32 -5.89 6.22
N HIS A 98 -15.00 -6.07 6.07
CA HIS A 98 -14.41 -6.68 4.89
C HIS A 98 -14.67 -8.20 4.84
N PRO A 99 -15.40 -8.73 3.83
CA PRO A 99 -15.76 -10.15 3.77
C PRO A 99 -14.56 -11.10 3.75
N GLY A 100 -13.46 -10.67 3.12
CA GLY A 100 -12.20 -11.41 3.10
C GLY A 100 -11.59 -11.58 4.48
N MET A 101 -11.69 -10.56 5.34
CA MET A 101 -11.13 -10.61 6.69
C MET A 101 -11.99 -11.52 7.58
N ARG A 102 -13.32 -11.43 7.49
CA ARG A 102 -14.23 -12.36 8.20
C ARG A 102 -13.92 -13.82 7.86
N THR A 103 -13.66 -14.10 6.57
CA THR A 103 -13.32 -15.46 6.11
C THR A 103 -11.97 -15.90 6.67
N LEU A 104 -10.95 -15.03 6.59
CA LEU A 104 -9.61 -15.30 7.14
C LEU A 104 -9.66 -15.59 8.64
N VAL A 105 -10.33 -14.75 9.43
CA VAL A 105 -10.48 -14.94 10.88
C VAL A 105 -11.23 -16.23 11.19
N GLY A 106 -12.27 -16.56 10.41
CA GLY A 106 -12.99 -17.83 10.54
C GLY A 106 -12.13 -19.06 10.26
N GLU A 107 -11.25 -19.00 9.25
CA GLU A 107 -10.28 -20.06 8.94
C GLU A 107 -9.25 -20.23 10.06
N LEU A 108 -8.67 -19.12 10.55
CA LEU A 108 -7.75 -19.13 11.69
C LEU A 108 -8.39 -19.72 12.94
N LYS A 109 -9.62 -19.29 13.26
CA LYS A 109 -10.39 -19.82 14.39
C LYS A 109 -10.59 -21.32 14.25
N LYS A 110 -10.99 -21.80 13.07
CA LYS A 110 -11.26 -23.22 12.83
C LYS A 110 -10.01 -24.06 13.06
N ASP A 111 -8.85 -23.59 12.59
CA ASP A 111 -7.59 -24.29 12.75
C ASP A 111 -7.12 -24.34 14.20
N VAL A 112 -7.21 -23.23 14.92
CA VAL A 112 -6.86 -23.17 16.34
C VAL A 112 -7.83 -24.01 17.17
N ALA A 113 -9.13 -23.98 16.86
CA ALA A 113 -10.13 -24.83 17.50
C ALA A 113 -9.92 -26.33 17.22
N ALA A 114 -9.28 -26.67 16.10
CA ALA A 114 -8.88 -28.04 15.77
C ALA A 114 -7.58 -28.48 16.48
N GLY A 115 -6.97 -27.61 17.30
CA GLY A 115 -5.76 -27.91 18.07
C GLY A 115 -4.45 -27.47 17.43
N SER A 116 -4.49 -26.74 16.31
CA SER A 116 -3.28 -26.09 15.78
C SER A 116 -2.84 -24.94 16.68
N SER A 117 -1.54 -24.72 16.81
CA SER A 117 -1.04 -23.46 17.39
C SER A 117 -1.45 -22.27 16.55
N PHE A 118 -1.53 -21.09 17.16
CA PHE A 118 -1.87 -19.84 16.47
C PHE A 118 -0.85 -19.55 15.38
N ALA A 119 0.45 -19.71 15.67
CA ALA A 119 1.52 -19.54 14.69
C ALA A 119 1.33 -20.44 13.45
N ASN A 120 0.98 -21.72 13.66
CA ASN A 120 0.78 -22.66 12.56
C ASN A 120 -0.48 -22.36 11.74
N ALA A 121 -1.54 -21.85 12.37
CA ALA A 121 -2.72 -21.37 11.65
C ALA A 121 -2.37 -20.16 10.75
N LEU A 122 -1.55 -19.23 11.25
CA LEU A 122 -1.08 -18.07 10.49
C LEU A 122 -0.18 -18.46 9.31
N ARG A 123 0.71 -19.44 9.48
CA ARG A 123 1.62 -19.94 8.43
C ARG A 123 0.90 -20.50 7.20
N LYS A 124 -0.34 -20.98 7.34
CA LYS A 124 -1.17 -21.43 6.21
C LYS A 124 -1.63 -20.28 5.31
N GLN A 125 -1.45 -19.03 5.75
CA GLN A 125 -1.90 -17.82 5.07
C GLN A 125 -0.71 -16.87 4.79
N PRO A 126 0.32 -17.32 4.02
CA PRO A 126 1.57 -16.56 3.81
C PRO A 126 1.37 -15.27 3.01
N ASP A 127 0.26 -15.15 2.27
CA ASP A 127 -0.12 -13.93 1.56
C ASP A 127 -0.51 -12.78 2.51
N CYS A 128 -0.91 -13.10 3.75
CA CYS A 128 -1.36 -12.13 4.75
C CYS A 128 -0.36 -11.97 5.91
N PHE A 129 0.24 -13.07 6.36
CA PHE A 129 1.16 -13.10 7.48
C PHE A 129 2.55 -13.48 6.97
N ASP A 130 3.51 -12.57 7.15
CA ASP A 130 4.90 -12.83 6.77
C ASP A 130 5.56 -13.80 7.78
N GLU A 131 6.72 -14.33 7.39
CA GLU A 131 7.48 -15.30 8.18
C GLU A 131 7.86 -14.73 9.55
N LEU A 132 8.19 -13.43 9.60
CA LEU A 132 8.50 -12.73 10.84
C LEU A 132 7.32 -12.73 11.80
N TYR A 133 6.13 -12.34 11.33
CA TYR A 133 4.90 -12.36 12.11
C TYR A 133 4.69 -13.74 12.72
N CYS A 134 4.80 -14.79 11.88
CA CYS A 134 4.58 -16.16 12.31
C CYS A 134 5.59 -16.59 13.38
N ASN A 135 6.88 -16.28 13.20
CA ASN A 135 7.93 -16.67 14.14
C ASN A 135 7.83 -15.93 15.48
N LEU A 136 7.43 -14.66 15.46
CA LEU A 136 7.19 -13.89 16.69
C LEU A 136 6.00 -14.41 17.48
N VAL A 137 4.92 -14.78 16.80
CA VAL A 137 3.77 -15.41 17.46
C VAL A 137 4.15 -16.78 18.02
N ASP A 138 4.92 -17.58 17.27
CA ASP A 138 5.37 -18.91 17.71
C ASP A 138 6.26 -18.83 18.96
N ALA A 139 7.24 -17.91 18.96
CA ALA A 139 8.07 -17.63 20.13
C ALA A 139 7.23 -17.19 21.34
N GLY A 140 6.17 -16.39 21.10
CA GLY A 140 5.28 -15.89 22.14
C GLY A 140 4.40 -16.99 22.72
N GLU A 141 3.89 -17.90 21.87
CA GLU A 141 3.13 -19.07 22.30
C GLU A 141 4.00 -20.03 23.12
N GLN A 142 5.23 -20.31 22.66
CA GLN A 142 6.14 -21.24 23.34
C GLN A 142 6.66 -20.68 24.66
N ALA A 143 6.94 -19.38 24.74
CA ALA A 143 7.44 -18.71 25.94
C ALA A 143 6.32 -18.27 26.90
N GLY A 144 5.03 -18.44 26.53
CA GLY A 144 3.91 -17.94 27.31
C GLY A 144 3.83 -16.40 27.40
N ALA A 145 4.51 -15.71 26.48
CA ALA A 145 4.62 -14.25 26.42
C ALA A 145 3.89 -13.67 25.19
N LEU A 146 2.81 -14.33 24.77
CA LEU A 146 2.06 -14.02 23.56
C LEU A 146 1.49 -12.60 23.55
N ASP A 147 1.09 -12.08 24.71
CA ASP A 147 0.63 -10.71 24.90
C ASP A 147 1.72 -9.68 24.52
N THR A 148 2.94 -9.85 25.01
CA THR A 148 4.06 -8.94 24.75
C THR A 148 4.53 -8.99 23.30
N LEU A 149 4.62 -10.20 22.72
CA LEU A 149 5.10 -10.34 21.35
C LEU A 149 4.03 -9.93 20.33
N LEU A 150 2.75 -10.21 20.56
CA LEU A 150 1.68 -9.67 19.70
C LEU A 150 1.63 -8.15 19.74
N GLU A 151 1.88 -7.52 20.89
CA GLU A 151 1.95 -6.06 21.02
C GLU A 151 3.07 -5.45 20.16
N ARG A 152 4.24 -6.12 20.13
CA ARG A 152 5.36 -5.75 19.25
C ARG A 152 5.00 -5.92 17.77
N VAL A 153 4.39 -7.04 17.40
CA VAL A 153 3.94 -7.31 16.03
C VAL A 153 2.88 -6.30 15.58
N ALA A 154 1.93 -5.95 16.45
CA ALA A 154 0.91 -4.94 16.19
C ALA A 154 1.54 -3.57 15.91
N THR A 155 2.44 -3.13 16.79
CA THR A 155 3.16 -1.86 16.64
C THR A 155 3.98 -1.82 15.35
N TYR A 156 4.65 -2.92 15.00
CA TYR A 156 5.37 -3.05 13.74
C TYR A 156 4.43 -2.90 12.53
N LYS A 157 3.30 -3.61 12.51
CA LYS A 157 2.35 -3.56 11.38
C LYS A 157 1.72 -2.18 11.24
N GLU A 158 1.38 -1.51 12.34
CA GLU A 158 0.84 -0.15 12.33
C GLU A 158 1.84 0.87 11.80
N LYS A 159 3.09 0.86 12.28
CA LYS A 159 4.14 1.77 11.80
C LYS A 159 4.49 1.49 10.33
N SER A 160 4.57 0.22 9.94
CA SER A 160 4.85 -0.15 8.54
C SER A 160 3.74 0.32 7.60
N GLU A 161 2.47 0.12 7.98
CA GLU A 161 1.34 0.53 7.15
C GLU A 161 1.13 2.05 7.15
N SER A 162 1.35 2.73 8.27
CA SER A 162 1.26 4.20 8.32
C SER A 162 2.32 4.84 7.43
N LEU A 163 3.55 4.34 7.43
CA LEU A 163 4.61 4.79 6.54
C LEU A 163 4.24 4.57 5.06
N LYS A 164 3.72 3.39 4.71
CA LYS A 164 3.25 3.10 3.34
C LYS A 164 2.08 3.99 2.93
N ALA A 165 1.12 4.19 3.82
CA ALA A 165 -0.05 5.03 3.58
C ALA A 165 0.36 6.48 3.36
N ARG A 166 1.30 7.01 4.15
CA ARG A 166 1.87 8.36 3.96
C ARG A 166 2.51 8.52 2.59
N ILE A 167 3.40 7.59 2.21
CA ILE A 167 4.04 7.61 0.88
C ILE A 167 2.99 7.56 -0.24
N ARG A 168 1.98 6.69 -0.12
CA ARG A 168 0.92 6.57 -1.12
C ARG A 168 0.09 7.85 -1.22
N ASN A 169 -0.31 8.41 -0.10
CA ASN A 169 -1.14 9.60 -0.04
C ASN A 169 -0.39 10.81 -0.61
N ALA A 170 0.89 10.96 -0.27
CA ALA A 170 1.78 11.97 -0.84
C ALA A 170 1.92 11.89 -2.36
N MET A 171 1.92 10.68 -2.93
CA MET A 171 1.97 10.49 -4.39
C MET A 171 0.62 10.67 -5.08
N THR A 172 -0.49 10.59 -4.36
CA THR A 172 -1.83 10.62 -4.96
C THR A 172 -2.17 11.99 -5.50
N TYR A 173 -1.86 13.05 -4.74
CA TYR A 173 -2.10 14.44 -5.15
C TYR A 173 -1.32 14.84 -6.42
N PRO A 174 0.02 14.63 -6.51
CA PRO A 174 0.81 14.79 -7.73
C PRO A 174 0.18 14.15 -8.96
N LEU A 175 -0.20 12.87 -8.84
CA LEU A 175 -0.72 12.09 -9.95
C LEU A 175 -2.09 12.62 -10.40
N ALA A 176 -2.95 12.99 -9.45
CA ALA A 176 -4.26 13.56 -9.75
C ALA A 176 -4.14 14.88 -10.53
N VAL A 177 -3.24 15.78 -10.10
CA VAL A 177 -3.07 17.07 -10.79
C VAL A 177 -2.44 16.91 -12.17
N VAL A 178 -1.41 16.08 -12.31
CA VAL A 178 -0.82 15.77 -13.64
C VAL A 178 -1.87 15.17 -14.57
N LEU A 179 -2.70 14.26 -14.06
CA LEU A 179 -3.80 13.69 -14.84
C LEU A 179 -4.80 14.75 -15.31
N VAL A 180 -5.22 15.65 -14.41
CA VAL A 180 -6.13 16.76 -14.74
C VAL A 180 -5.48 17.70 -15.77
N ALA A 181 -4.21 18.09 -15.57
CA ALA A 181 -3.48 18.94 -16.51
C ALA A 181 -3.37 18.29 -17.90
N MET A 182 -3.08 16.99 -17.97
CA MET A 182 -3.06 16.23 -19.22
C MET A 182 -4.43 16.19 -19.90
N ILE A 183 -5.51 15.99 -19.14
CA ILE A 183 -6.88 15.99 -19.67
C ILE A 183 -7.24 17.38 -20.23
N VAL A 184 -6.99 18.45 -19.48
CA VAL A 184 -7.26 19.83 -19.92
C VAL A 184 -6.45 20.15 -21.19
N SER A 185 -5.16 19.80 -21.20
CA SER A 185 -4.29 20.01 -22.37
C SER A 185 -4.79 19.24 -23.59
N ALA A 186 -5.21 17.98 -23.41
CA ALA A 186 -5.77 17.18 -24.48
C ALA A 186 -7.08 17.77 -25.02
N ILE A 187 -7.97 18.26 -24.17
CA ILE A 187 -9.21 18.93 -24.59
C ILE A 187 -8.91 20.18 -25.41
N LEU A 188 -7.97 21.02 -24.96
CA LEU A 188 -7.57 22.22 -25.69
C LEU A 188 -6.99 21.88 -27.06
N LEU A 189 -6.09 20.90 -27.14
CA LEU A 189 -5.50 20.48 -28.41
C LEU A 189 -6.54 19.84 -29.34
N ILE A 190 -7.41 18.95 -28.84
CA ILE A 190 -8.35 18.20 -29.70
C ILE A 190 -9.53 19.06 -30.16
N ASN A 191 -10.05 19.96 -29.33
CA ASN A 191 -11.28 20.70 -29.65
C ASN A 191 -11.03 22.16 -30.00
N VAL A 192 -10.11 22.85 -29.31
CA VAL A 192 -9.96 24.30 -29.44
C VAL A 192 -9.05 24.67 -30.61
N VAL A 193 -7.86 24.05 -30.71
CA VAL A 193 -6.90 24.34 -31.80
C VAL A 193 -7.52 24.16 -33.20
N PRO A 194 -8.31 23.11 -33.50
CA PRO A 194 -8.85 22.91 -34.85
C PRO A 194 -9.92 23.93 -35.23
N GLN A 195 -10.71 24.39 -34.25
CA GLN A 195 -11.67 25.47 -34.48
C GLN A 195 -10.94 26.74 -34.93
N PHE A 196 -9.83 27.10 -34.27
CA PHE A 196 -9.00 28.22 -34.69
C PHE A 196 -8.33 28.00 -36.05
N GLN A 197 -7.81 26.80 -36.33
CA GLN A 197 -7.24 26.46 -37.65
C GLN A 197 -8.26 26.69 -38.78
N SER A 198 -9.52 26.31 -38.58
CA SER A 198 -10.59 26.51 -39.59
C SER A 198 -10.88 27.99 -39.86
N VAL A 199 -10.79 28.83 -38.82
CA VAL A 199 -10.94 30.28 -38.95
C VAL A 199 -9.76 30.85 -39.74
N PHE A 200 -8.52 30.46 -39.44
CA PHE A 200 -7.32 30.97 -40.12
C PHE A 200 -7.17 30.48 -41.56
N ALA A 201 -7.65 29.27 -41.88
CA ALA A 201 -7.64 28.75 -43.24
C ALA A 201 -8.40 29.64 -44.24
N GLY A 202 -9.39 30.42 -43.77
CA GLY A 202 -10.14 31.38 -44.58
C GLY A 202 -9.39 32.67 -44.95
N PHE A 203 -8.27 32.98 -44.27
CA PHE A 203 -7.55 34.25 -44.45
C PHE A 203 -6.38 34.18 -45.46
N GLY A 204 -6.03 33.00 -45.98
CA GLY A 204 -5.04 32.85 -47.06
C GLY A 204 -3.59 33.20 -46.69
N ALA A 205 -3.27 33.51 -45.42
CA ALA A 205 -1.93 33.82 -44.97
C ALA A 205 -1.16 32.59 -44.47
N GLN A 206 0.16 32.63 -44.60
CA GLN A 206 1.04 31.59 -44.07
C GLN A 206 1.06 31.65 -42.53
N LEU A 207 0.75 30.54 -41.88
CA LEU A 207 0.79 30.44 -40.43
C LEU A 207 2.24 30.43 -39.90
N PRO A 208 2.52 31.09 -38.76
CA PRO A 208 3.82 31.00 -38.10
C PRO A 208 4.19 29.55 -37.77
N GLY A 209 5.49 29.24 -37.81
CA GLY A 209 6.01 27.88 -37.54
C GLY A 209 5.62 27.32 -36.16
N PHE A 210 5.53 28.17 -35.14
CA PHE A 210 5.08 27.75 -33.80
C PHE A 210 3.61 27.32 -33.78
N THR A 211 2.73 28.05 -34.48
CA THR A 211 1.32 27.70 -34.64
C THR A 211 1.15 26.39 -35.43
N LEU A 212 1.95 26.21 -36.49
CA LEU A 212 1.97 24.96 -37.27
C LEU A 212 2.42 23.74 -36.43
N MET A 213 3.41 23.91 -35.54
CA MET A 213 3.84 22.84 -34.63
C MET A 213 2.69 22.42 -33.68
N VAL A 214 1.97 23.39 -33.11
CA VAL A 214 0.84 23.13 -32.20
C VAL A 214 -0.33 22.46 -32.94
N ILE A 215 -0.63 22.91 -34.17
CA ILE A 215 -1.62 22.26 -35.04
C ILE A 215 -1.18 20.83 -35.37
N GLY A 216 0.08 20.59 -35.74
CA GLY A 216 0.58 19.25 -36.01
C GLY A 216 0.49 18.31 -34.80
N LEU A 217 0.76 18.81 -33.59
CA LEU A 217 0.55 18.06 -32.35
C LEU A 217 -0.94 17.75 -32.10
N SER A 218 -1.82 18.72 -32.38
CA SER A 218 -3.26 18.54 -32.29
C SER A 218 -3.77 17.48 -33.27
N GLU A 219 -3.36 17.53 -34.53
CA GLU A 219 -3.73 16.55 -35.57
C GLU A 219 -3.23 15.14 -35.22
N LEU A 220 -1.99 15.03 -34.69
CA LEU A 220 -1.45 13.77 -34.20
C LEU A 220 -2.30 13.21 -33.04
N LEU A 221 -2.65 14.06 -32.06
CA LEU A 221 -3.49 13.65 -30.95
C LEU A 221 -4.88 13.24 -31.43
N GLN A 222 -5.56 14.04 -32.25
CA GLN A 222 -6.89 13.73 -32.76
C GLN A 222 -6.95 12.40 -33.52
N ARG A 223 -5.92 12.11 -34.31
CA ARG A 223 -5.88 10.88 -35.12
C ARG A 223 -5.46 9.64 -34.33
N TRP A 224 -4.55 9.81 -33.36
CA TRP A 224 -3.92 8.68 -32.66
C TRP A 224 -4.24 8.60 -31.16
N TRP A 225 -5.17 9.41 -30.62
CA TRP A 225 -5.44 9.39 -29.17
C TRP A 225 -5.87 8.03 -28.65
N TRP A 226 -6.71 7.28 -29.40
CA TRP A 226 -7.10 5.92 -29.00
C TRP A 226 -5.89 4.99 -28.93
N LEU A 227 -4.97 5.10 -29.89
CA LEU A 227 -3.76 4.30 -29.99
C LEU A 227 -2.74 4.68 -28.90
N LEU A 228 -2.61 5.97 -28.59
CA LEU A 228 -1.81 6.46 -27.47
C LEU A 228 -2.38 6.01 -26.13
N LEU A 229 -3.70 6.08 -25.93
CA LEU A 229 -4.35 5.68 -24.68
C LEU A 229 -4.28 4.16 -24.48
N THR A 230 -4.57 3.38 -25.53
CA THR A 230 -4.44 1.92 -25.49
C THR A 230 -2.99 1.49 -25.36
N GLY A 231 -2.06 2.16 -26.03
CA GLY A 231 -0.62 1.96 -25.87
C GLY A 231 -0.11 2.27 -24.47
N LEU A 232 -0.61 3.33 -23.84
CA LEU A 232 -0.30 3.68 -22.45
C LEU A 232 -0.81 2.60 -21.48
N ILE A 233 -2.06 2.16 -21.66
CA ILE A 233 -2.67 1.12 -20.83
C ILE A 233 -1.95 -0.22 -21.02
N ALA A 234 -1.71 -0.63 -22.27
CA ALA A 234 -0.98 -1.84 -22.61
C ALA A 234 0.47 -1.79 -22.11
N GLY A 235 1.13 -0.64 -22.22
CA GLY A 235 2.46 -0.39 -21.68
C GLY A 235 2.48 -0.47 -20.16
N ALA A 236 1.52 0.13 -19.47
CA ALA A 236 1.40 0.06 -18.02
C ALA A 236 1.14 -1.38 -17.54
N LEU A 237 0.25 -2.12 -18.23
CA LEU A 237 -0.01 -3.53 -17.94
C LEU A 237 1.20 -4.42 -18.27
N GLY A 238 1.89 -4.15 -19.37
CA GLY A 238 3.11 -4.85 -19.79
C GLY A 238 4.25 -4.63 -18.81
N LEU A 239 4.48 -3.39 -18.37
CA LEU A 239 5.42 -3.04 -17.32
C LEU A 239 5.05 -3.71 -16.00
N ARG A 240 3.78 -3.70 -15.62
CA ARG A 240 3.30 -4.40 -14.41
C ARG A 240 3.53 -5.90 -14.50
N HIS A 241 3.32 -6.50 -15.67
CA HIS A 241 3.54 -7.93 -15.92
C HIS A 241 5.03 -8.27 -15.89
N ALA A 242 5.86 -7.48 -16.57
CA ALA A 242 7.32 -7.61 -16.59
C ALA A 242 7.91 -7.45 -15.19
N HIS A 243 7.46 -6.44 -14.44
CA HIS A 243 7.86 -6.21 -13.05
C HIS A 243 7.49 -7.38 -12.14
N ARG A 244 6.33 -8.03 -12.36
CA ARG A 244 5.91 -9.21 -11.58
C ARG A 244 6.68 -10.47 -11.95
N ARG A 245 6.95 -10.72 -13.23
CA ARG A 245 7.58 -11.95 -13.72
C ARG A 245 9.10 -11.95 -13.74
N SER A 246 9.75 -10.79 -13.91
CA SER A 246 11.20 -10.71 -14.04
C SER A 246 11.82 -10.06 -12.81
N PRO A 247 12.44 -10.86 -11.91
CA PRO A 247 13.23 -10.32 -10.80
C PRO A 247 14.36 -9.41 -11.29
N GLY A 248 15.01 -9.75 -12.42
CA GLY A 248 16.09 -8.95 -12.99
C GLY A 248 15.63 -7.57 -13.48
N PHE A 249 14.45 -7.47 -14.11
CA PHE A 249 13.88 -6.19 -14.52
C PHE A 249 13.48 -5.33 -13.31
N ARG A 250 12.91 -5.96 -12.27
CA ARG A 250 12.58 -5.29 -11.01
C ARG A 250 13.83 -4.72 -10.33
N ASP A 251 14.87 -5.54 -10.21
CA ASP A 251 16.13 -5.14 -9.57
C ASP A 251 16.85 -4.03 -10.34
N TRP A 252 16.81 -4.08 -11.68
CA TRP A 252 17.34 -3.02 -12.52
C TRP A 252 16.57 -1.72 -12.33
N LEU A 253 15.24 -1.78 -12.35
CA LEU A 253 14.36 -0.63 -12.18
C LEU A 253 14.60 0.02 -10.81
N ASP A 254 14.56 -0.77 -9.72
CA ASP A 254 14.86 -0.34 -8.36
C ASP A 254 16.20 0.39 -8.24
N GLY A 255 17.22 -0.09 -8.96
CA GLY A 255 18.54 0.56 -9.04
C GLY A 255 18.52 1.90 -9.77
N GLN A 256 17.70 2.05 -10.81
CA GLN A 256 17.54 3.34 -11.51
C GLN A 256 16.80 4.36 -10.66
N TRP A 257 15.74 3.96 -9.95
CA TRP A 257 15.01 4.86 -9.05
C TRP A 257 15.92 5.46 -7.96
N LEU A 258 16.90 4.71 -7.47
CA LEU A 258 17.90 5.16 -6.49
C LEU A 258 18.86 6.23 -7.02
N ARG A 259 18.99 6.40 -8.34
CA ARG A 259 19.88 7.40 -8.97
C ARG A 259 19.21 8.75 -9.19
N LEU A 260 17.88 8.81 -9.10
CA LEU A 260 17.15 10.06 -9.24
C LEU A 260 17.37 10.93 -8.00
N PRO A 261 17.67 12.23 -8.13
CA PRO A 261 18.09 13.07 -7.00
C PRO A 261 17.03 13.19 -5.90
N LEU A 262 15.74 13.39 -6.25
CA LEU A 262 14.66 13.48 -5.26
C LEU A 262 14.07 12.11 -4.88
N VAL A 263 13.77 11.26 -5.87
CA VAL A 263 13.13 9.98 -5.56
C VAL A 263 14.13 8.99 -4.95
N GLY A 264 15.38 9.01 -5.39
CA GLY A 264 16.43 8.14 -4.87
C GLY A 264 16.81 8.45 -3.43
N THR A 265 16.83 9.73 -3.05
CA THR A 265 17.04 10.14 -1.64
C THR A 265 15.87 9.68 -0.76
N LEU A 266 14.63 9.87 -1.20
CA LEU A 266 13.43 9.37 -0.51
C LEU A 266 13.47 7.84 -0.35
N MET A 267 13.76 7.10 -1.43
CA MET A 267 13.83 5.64 -1.42
C MET A 267 14.95 5.12 -0.51
N ARG A 268 16.12 5.78 -0.50
CA ARG A 268 17.24 5.42 0.37
C ARG A 268 16.89 5.63 1.83
N LYS A 269 16.39 6.82 2.21
CA LYS A 269 15.99 7.11 3.59
C LYS A 269 14.85 6.22 4.05
N SER A 270 13.85 5.94 3.20
CA SER A 270 12.77 5.01 3.50
C SER A 270 13.27 3.58 3.71
N SER A 271 14.23 3.12 2.90
CA SER A 271 14.83 1.78 3.07
C SER A 271 15.61 1.67 4.38
N VAL A 272 16.35 2.71 4.76
CA VAL A 272 17.08 2.77 6.05
C VAL A 272 16.12 2.82 7.23
N ALA A 273 15.05 3.63 7.16
CA ALA A 273 14.01 3.69 8.17
C ALA A 273 13.36 2.32 8.41
N ARG A 274 12.95 1.64 7.33
CA ARG A 274 12.36 0.29 7.41
C ARG A 274 13.36 -0.74 7.92
N TYR A 275 14.62 -0.66 7.50
CA TYR A 275 15.69 -1.52 8.01
C TYR A 275 15.82 -1.39 9.53
N ALA A 276 16.01 -0.17 10.02
CA ALA A 276 16.24 0.11 11.43
C ALA A 276 15.01 -0.21 12.28
N ARG A 277 13.81 0.18 11.83
CA ARG A 277 12.54 -0.11 12.51
C ARG A 277 12.32 -1.60 12.63
N THR A 278 12.47 -2.33 11.53
CA THR A 278 12.24 -3.78 11.52
C THR A 278 13.27 -4.44 12.41
N LEU A 279 14.56 -4.14 12.23
CA LEU A 279 15.63 -4.78 13.00
C LEU A 279 15.48 -4.52 14.50
N SER A 280 15.24 -3.27 14.91
CA SER A 280 14.97 -2.89 16.29
C SER A 280 13.81 -3.69 16.87
N THR A 281 12.65 -3.73 16.19
CA THR A 281 11.47 -4.45 16.72
C THR A 281 11.68 -5.96 16.79
N THR A 282 12.36 -6.54 15.80
CA THR A 282 12.65 -7.98 15.80
C THR A 282 13.67 -8.38 16.85
N PHE A 283 14.69 -7.54 17.05
CA PHE A 283 15.73 -7.79 18.03
C PHE A 283 15.18 -7.60 19.46
N ALA A 284 14.36 -6.56 19.67
CA ALA A 284 13.60 -6.35 20.89
C ALA A 284 12.80 -7.59 21.30
N ALA A 285 12.17 -8.22 20.30
CA ALA A 285 11.38 -9.43 20.46
C ALA A 285 12.19 -10.69 20.82
N GLY A 286 13.50 -10.58 20.98
CA GLY A 286 14.38 -11.69 21.33
C GLY A 286 14.71 -12.62 20.16
N VAL A 287 14.39 -12.22 18.92
CA VAL A 287 14.75 -13.01 17.74
C VAL A 287 16.26 -12.90 17.51
N PRO A 288 16.97 -14.03 17.30
CA PRO A 288 18.40 -14.01 17.00
C PRO A 288 18.74 -13.08 15.83
N LEU A 289 19.86 -12.34 15.94
CA LEU A 289 20.24 -11.30 14.97
C LEU A 289 20.26 -11.79 13.50
N VAL A 290 20.78 -12.99 13.27
CA VAL A 290 20.87 -13.58 11.92
C VAL A 290 19.48 -13.85 11.32
N GLU A 291 18.53 -14.32 12.13
CA GLU A 291 17.14 -14.54 11.72
C GLU A 291 16.41 -13.22 11.51
N ALA A 292 16.62 -12.26 12.42
CA ALA A 292 16.10 -10.91 12.33
C ALA A 292 16.52 -10.24 11.00
N LEU A 293 17.79 -10.36 10.61
CA LEU A 293 18.30 -9.82 9.33
C LEU A 293 17.62 -10.47 8.11
N ASN A 294 17.19 -11.73 8.18
CA ASN A 294 16.42 -12.36 7.10
C ASN A 294 15.05 -11.69 6.93
N ALA A 295 14.35 -11.44 8.03
CA ALA A 295 13.08 -10.73 8.02
C ALA A 295 13.23 -9.28 7.52
N VAL A 296 14.28 -8.59 7.98
CA VAL A 296 14.61 -7.22 7.58
C VAL A 296 14.86 -7.12 6.09
N ALA A 297 15.54 -8.10 5.48
CA ALA A 297 15.77 -8.13 4.03
C ALA A 297 14.46 -8.12 3.21
N GLY A 298 13.38 -8.71 3.74
CA GLY A 298 12.04 -8.64 3.14
C GLY A 298 11.36 -7.27 3.32
N ALA A 299 11.69 -6.54 4.38
CA ALA A 299 11.03 -5.30 4.78
C ALA A 299 11.63 -4.02 4.18
N THR A 300 12.90 -4.04 3.74
CA THR A 300 13.59 -2.85 3.21
C THR A 300 12.90 -2.20 2.00
N GLY A 301 12.16 -2.98 1.21
CA GLY A 301 11.33 -2.48 0.11
C GLY A 301 12.09 -2.09 -1.17
N ASN A 302 13.41 -2.27 -1.20
CA ASN A 302 14.24 -2.06 -2.39
C ASN A 302 15.24 -3.22 -2.56
N SER A 303 15.37 -3.74 -3.78
CA SER A 303 16.25 -4.90 -4.08
C SER A 303 17.73 -4.67 -3.77
N VAL A 304 18.25 -3.45 -3.92
CA VAL A 304 19.64 -3.10 -3.59
C VAL A 304 19.87 -3.24 -2.09
N PHE A 305 18.97 -2.68 -1.27
CA PHE A 305 19.03 -2.83 0.19
C PHE A 305 18.80 -4.27 0.62
N LYS A 306 17.84 -4.98 0.02
CA LYS A 306 17.61 -6.40 0.30
C LYS A 306 18.87 -7.24 0.11
N ARG A 307 19.59 -7.07 -1.01
CA ARG A 307 20.85 -7.78 -1.27
C ARG A 307 21.94 -7.40 -0.27
N ALA A 308 22.05 -6.11 0.07
CA ALA A 308 22.99 -5.65 1.08
C ALA A 308 22.73 -6.28 2.45
N VAL A 309 21.47 -6.33 2.90
CA VAL A 309 21.09 -6.95 4.17
C VAL A 309 21.34 -8.46 4.17
N LEU A 310 21.05 -9.15 3.06
CA LEU A 310 21.34 -10.58 2.94
C LEU A 310 22.85 -10.88 3.01
N ARG A 311 23.69 -9.98 2.47
CA ARG A 311 25.14 -10.07 2.60
C ARG A 311 25.60 -9.82 4.03
N ILE A 312 25.10 -8.75 4.66
CA ILE A 312 25.37 -8.45 6.09
C ILE A 312 24.99 -9.64 6.97
N ARG A 313 23.87 -10.31 6.70
CA ARG A 313 23.47 -11.54 7.40
C ARG A 313 24.52 -12.64 7.29
N GLN A 314 25.08 -12.86 6.09
CA GLN A 314 26.13 -13.87 5.89
C GLN A 314 27.40 -13.49 6.65
N ASP A 315 27.81 -12.22 6.58
CA ASP A 315 28.99 -11.70 7.27
C ASP A 315 28.84 -11.85 8.80
N VAL A 316 27.69 -11.46 9.36
CA VAL A 316 27.38 -11.60 10.79
C VAL A 316 27.30 -13.06 11.22
N ALA A 317 26.71 -13.93 10.40
CA ALA A 317 26.68 -15.37 10.68
C ALA A 317 28.09 -16.00 10.71
N SER A 318 29.06 -15.40 9.99
CA SER A 318 30.47 -15.79 10.03
C SER A 318 31.27 -15.17 11.18
N GLY A 319 30.62 -14.39 12.06
CA GLY A 319 31.24 -13.75 13.22
C GLY A 319 31.75 -12.33 12.98
N MET A 320 31.49 -11.74 11.81
CA MET A 320 31.84 -10.34 11.54
C MET A 320 30.90 -9.39 12.28
N GLN A 321 31.43 -8.28 12.79
CA GLN A 321 30.61 -7.25 13.44
C GLN A 321 29.57 -6.67 12.47
N LEU A 322 28.37 -6.39 12.99
CA LEU A 322 27.25 -5.85 12.22
C LEU A 322 27.61 -4.48 11.65
N ASN A 323 28.19 -3.60 12.46
CA ASN A 323 28.55 -2.24 12.03
C ASN A 323 29.58 -2.25 10.87
N PHE A 324 30.54 -3.17 10.90
CA PHE A 324 31.57 -3.29 9.88
C PHE A 324 30.97 -3.79 8.57
N SER A 325 30.11 -4.81 8.64
CA SER A 325 29.39 -5.35 7.49
C SER A 325 28.49 -4.28 6.85
N MET A 326 27.80 -3.48 7.66
CA MET A 326 27.01 -2.33 7.19
C MET A 326 27.86 -1.30 6.46
N ARG A 327 29.04 -0.96 7.00
CA ARG A 327 29.97 0.00 6.38
C ARG A 327 30.44 -0.49 5.01
N THR A 328 30.88 -1.75 4.92
CA THR A 328 31.40 -2.36 3.68
C THR A 328 30.33 -2.48 2.59
N SER A 329 29.05 -2.59 2.97
CA SER A 329 27.95 -2.64 1.99
C SER A 329 27.73 -1.34 1.20
N GLY A 330 28.17 -0.19 1.74
CA GLY A 330 28.10 1.12 1.06
C GLY A 330 26.70 1.72 0.86
N VAL A 331 25.63 1.04 1.30
CA VAL A 331 24.24 1.53 1.12
C VAL A 331 23.72 2.30 2.33
N PHE A 332 24.32 2.09 3.50
CA PHE A 332 23.89 2.71 4.76
C PHE A 332 24.60 4.05 4.99
N PRO A 333 23.87 5.09 5.44
CA PRO A 333 24.44 6.37 5.82
C PRO A 333 25.28 6.26 7.10
N GLY A 334 26.24 7.17 7.26
CA GLY A 334 27.20 7.14 8.38
C GLY A 334 26.55 7.12 9.76
N MET A 335 25.47 7.89 9.97
CA MET A 335 24.74 7.90 11.23
C MET A 335 24.17 6.52 11.60
N ALA A 336 23.56 5.81 10.65
CA ALA A 336 23.03 4.47 10.91
C ALA A 336 24.14 3.46 11.26
N VAL A 337 25.29 3.54 10.58
CA VAL A 337 26.47 2.71 10.87
C VAL A 337 27.03 3.01 12.26
N GLN A 338 27.12 4.29 12.63
CA GLN A 338 27.69 4.74 13.89
C GLN A 338 26.81 4.37 15.08
N MET A 339 25.49 4.60 14.99
CA MET A 339 24.54 4.19 16.02
C MET A 339 24.52 2.67 16.21
N THR A 340 24.67 1.91 15.11
CA THR A 340 24.81 0.45 15.18
C THR A 340 26.10 0.05 15.90
N ALA A 341 27.23 0.71 15.63
CA ALA A 341 28.49 0.44 16.32
C ALA A 341 28.36 0.68 17.84
N ILE A 342 27.78 1.83 18.22
CA ILE A 342 27.54 2.17 19.64
C ILE A 342 26.62 1.14 20.30
N GLY A 343 25.54 0.75 19.63
CA GLY A 343 24.59 -0.24 20.15
C GLY A 343 25.19 -1.65 20.26
N GLU A 344 26.07 -2.03 19.33
CA GLU A 344 26.76 -3.32 19.35
C GLU A 344 27.81 -3.39 20.48
N GLU A 345 28.53 -2.29 20.75
CA GLU A 345 29.54 -2.21 21.82
C GLU A 345 28.93 -2.07 23.21
N SER A 346 27.83 -1.32 23.34
CA SER A 346 27.13 -1.10 24.61
C SER A 346 26.07 -2.15 24.95
N GLY A 347 25.74 -3.04 24.00
CA GLY A 347 24.60 -3.96 24.12
C GLY A 347 23.22 -3.31 23.95
N ALA A 348 23.15 -2.00 23.69
CA ALA A 348 21.91 -1.24 23.51
C ALA A 348 21.45 -1.14 22.03
N LEU A 349 21.62 -2.22 21.26
CA LEU A 349 21.35 -2.22 19.81
C LEU A 349 19.88 -1.90 19.48
N GLU A 350 18.94 -2.39 20.28
CA GLU A 350 17.50 -2.11 20.13
C GLU A 350 17.21 -0.61 20.13
N GLU A 351 17.69 0.09 21.16
CA GLU A 351 17.45 1.52 21.39
C GLU A 351 18.14 2.36 20.31
N MET A 352 19.39 2.04 19.98
CA MET A 352 20.12 2.78 18.96
C MET A 352 19.47 2.64 17.58
N LEU A 353 18.98 1.44 17.22
CA LEU A 353 18.24 1.24 15.97
C LEU A 353 16.86 1.89 15.98
N ASP A 354 16.18 1.96 17.13
CA ASP A 354 14.91 2.69 17.26
C ASP A 354 15.08 4.19 17.01
N ASN A 355 16.16 4.77 17.53
CA ASN A 355 16.52 6.17 17.29
C ASN A 355 16.85 6.42 15.80
N VAL A 356 17.61 5.53 15.17
CA VAL A 356 17.88 5.59 13.72
C VAL A 356 16.58 5.52 12.92
N ALA A 357 15.67 4.61 13.29
CA ALA A 357 14.38 4.46 12.63
C ALA A 357 13.56 5.75 12.73
N SER A 358 13.38 6.28 13.93
CA SER A 358 12.58 7.47 14.20
C SER A 358 13.14 8.71 13.49
N TYR A 359 14.47 8.85 13.45
CA TYR A 359 15.12 9.93 12.70
C TYR A 359 14.84 9.83 11.19
N TYR A 360 15.07 8.66 10.58
CA TYR A 360 14.86 8.52 9.14
C TYR A 360 13.37 8.49 8.74
N GLU A 361 12.47 8.09 9.63
CA GLU A 361 11.01 8.25 9.46
C GLU A 361 10.65 9.75 9.37
N ALA A 362 11.16 10.58 10.29
CA ALA A 362 10.93 12.02 10.26
C ALA A 362 11.55 12.71 9.03
N GLU A 363 12.74 12.29 8.60
CA GLU A 363 13.35 12.77 7.36
C GLU A 363 12.55 12.37 6.11
N VAL A 364 11.95 11.18 6.10
CA VAL A 364 11.05 10.74 5.03
C VAL A 364 9.79 11.59 5.01
N ASP A 365 9.19 11.88 6.17
CA ASP A 365 8.03 12.75 6.30
C ASP A 365 8.35 14.17 5.76
N SER A 366 9.46 14.76 6.17
CA SER A 366 9.86 16.09 5.70
C SER A 366 10.12 16.14 4.19
N LEU A 367 10.75 15.11 3.62
CA LEU A 367 10.95 15.02 2.17
C LEU A 367 9.63 14.89 1.42
N VAL A 368 8.67 14.13 1.97
CA VAL A 368 7.33 13.98 1.42
C VAL A 368 6.59 15.32 1.41
N ASP A 369 6.65 16.07 2.51
CA ASP A 369 6.00 17.39 2.61
C ASP A 369 6.64 18.40 1.66
N ASN A 370 7.96 18.43 1.57
CA ASN A 370 8.69 19.29 0.63
C ASN A 370 8.43 18.93 -0.83
N LEU A 371 8.32 17.64 -1.16
CA LEU A 371 7.92 17.21 -2.49
C LEU A 371 6.52 17.71 -2.84
N THR A 372 5.60 17.66 -1.88
CA THR A 372 4.22 18.11 -2.06
C THR A 372 4.15 19.63 -2.26
N SER A 373 4.92 20.41 -1.50
CA SER A 373 4.93 21.88 -1.63
C SER A 373 5.58 22.36 -2.93
N LEU A 374 6.62 21.68 -3.42
CA LEU A 374 7.27 22.00 -4.71
C LEU A 374 6.39 21.68 -5.92
N MET A 375 5.38 20.81 -5.75
CA MET A 375 4.48 20.47 -6.85
C MET A 375 3.62 21.64 -7.28
N GLU A 376 3.14 22.47 -6.34
CA GLU A 376 2.24 23.58 -6.66
C GLU A 376 2.90 24.61 -7.61
N PRO A 377 4.12 25.12 -7.35
CA PRO A 377 4.84 25.97 -8.30
C PRO A 377 5.10 25.27 -9.64
N LEU A 378 5.51 24.00 -9.62
CA LEU A 378 5.76 23.24 -10.84
C LEU A 378 4.50 23.14 -11.70
N ILE A 379 3.35 22.85 -11.08
CA ILE A 379 2.04 22.76 -11.72
C ILE A 379 1.68 24.12 -12.34
N MET A 380 1.85 25.22 -11.61
CA MET A 380 1.59 26.57 -12.13
C MET A 380 2.47 26.90 -13.33
N VAL A 381 3.76 26.54 -13.29
CA VAL A 381 4.67 26.72 -14.42
C VAL A 381 4.25 25.87 -15.62
N VAL A 382 3.93 24.59 -15.40
CA VAL A 382 3.52 23.68 -16.49
C VAL A 382 2.20 24.15 -17.13
N LEU A 383 1.18 24.46 -16.34
CA LEU A 383 -0.09 25.00 -16.84
C LEU A 383 0.11 26.35 -17.52
N GLY A 384 0.93 27.23 -16.95
CA GLY A 384 1.24 28.53 -17.53
C GLY A 384 1.94 28.40 -18.89
N VAL A 385 2.90 27.49 -19.01
CA VAL A 385 3.60 27.22 -20.29
C VAL A 385 2.66 26.59 -21.30
N ILE A 386 1.82 25.63 -20.90
CA ILE A 386 0.87 24.98 -21.81
C ILE A 386 -0.19 25.96 -22.30
N VAL A 387 -0.88 26.62 -21.38
CA VAL A 387 -1.98 27.55 -21.70
C VAL A 387 -1.42 28.81 -22.37
N GLY A 388 -0.35 29.39 -21.83
CA GLY A 388 0.30 30.57 -22.40
C GLY A 388 0.89 30.27 -23.79
N GLY A 389 1.55 29.12 -23.95
CA GLY A 389 2.04 28.66 -25.25
C GLY A 389 0.92 28.48 -26.27
N LEU A 390 -0.22 27.93 -25.84
CA LEU A 390 -1.41 27.81 -26.69
C LEU A 390 -1.96 29.18 -27.10
N VAL A 391 -2.11 30.10 -26.15
CA VAL A 391 -2.59 31.46 -26.42
C VAL A 391 -1.66 32.15 -27.41
N VAL A 392 -0.34 32.12 -27.18
CA VAL A 392 0.64 32.70 -28.12
C VAL A 392 0.50 32.06 -29.51
N ALA A 393 0.37 30.74 -29.60
CA ALA A 393 0.19 30.04 -30.87
C ALA A 393 -1.08 30.48 -31.61
N MET A 394 -2.15 30.82 -30.90
CA MET A 394 -3.42 31.25 -31.49
C MET A 394 -3.45 32.74 -31.86
N TYR A 395 -2.75 33.60 -31.11
CA TYR A 395 -2.73 35.05 -31.37
C TYR A 395 -1.62 35.50 -32.32
N LEU A 396 -0.51 34.75 -32.41
CA LEU A 396 0.61 35.10 -33.29
C LEU A 396 0.21 35.28 -34.78
N PRO A 397 -0.67 34.44 -35.36
CA PRO A 397 -1.18 34.66 -36.72
C PRO A 397 -1.97 35.96 -36.88
N ILE A 398 -2.72 36.37 -35.86
CA ILE A 398 -3.52 37.61 -35.89
C ILE A 398 -2.61 38.83 -36.03
N PHE A 399 -1.50 38.86 -35.28
CA PHE A 399 -0.52 39.95 -35.37
C PHE A 399 0.18 40.01 -36.73
N GLN A 400 0.52 38.85 -37.32
CA GLN A 400 1.15 38.82 -38.64
C GLN A 400 0.20 39.25 -39.76
N LEU A 401 -1.08 38.86 -39.67
CA LEU A 401 -2.14 39.33 -40.56
C LEU A 401 -2.36 40.84 -40.44
N GLY A 402 -2.34 41.38 -39.22
CA GLY A 402 -2.46 42.82 -38.98
C GLY A 402 -1.25 43.66 -39.43
N SER A 403 -0.10 43.05 -39.67
CA SER A 403 1.09 43.70 -40.24
C SER A 403 1.20 43.57 -41.77
N ALA A 404 0.36 42.73 -42.39
CA ALA A 404 0.32 42.47 -43.83
C ALA A 404 -0.76 43.29 -44.57
N ILE A 405 -1.49 44.13 -43.83
CA ILE A 405 -2.41 45.17 -44.28
C ILE A 405 -1.82 46.50 -43.82
#